data_AF-A0A382WGZ4-F1
#
_entry.id   AF-A0A382WGZ4-F1
#
_cell.length_a   1.000
_cell.length_b   1.000
_cell.length_c   1.000
_cell.angle_alpha   90.00
_cell.angle_beta   90.00
_cell.angle_gamma   90.00
#
_symmetry.space_group_name_H-M   'P 1'
#
loop_
_entity.id
_entity.type
_entity.pdbx_description
1 polymer ?
#
loop_
_entity_poly.entity_id
_entity_poly.type
_entity_poly.pdbx_seq_one_letter_code
_entity_poly.pdbx_strand_id
1 'polypeptide(L)'
;MINKQDELRETANRIATKGKGLLAVDESTPTIGKRLAGINMENTEENRQAYRGMLFTTEGLGKYISGAILFEETLYQNHIDGETMISKLDKLGIIPGIKVDKGLSPLAGAHKVETWCKGLEGLAERTAEYYERGARFAKWRAVLQITADGCPTDLAIKENAWGLARYAR
;
A
#
# COMPACT_ATOMS: atom_id res chain seq x y z
N MET A 1 26.52 3.51 -4.84
CA MET A 1 25.11 3.92 -4.61
C MET A 1 24.37 4.27 -5.94
N ILE A 2 24.80 3.69 -7.07
CA ILE A 2 24.11 3.71 -8.37
C ILE A 2 24.11 2.26 -8.83
N ASN A 3 23.06 1.49 -8.59
CA ASN A 3 22.92 0.14 -9.20
C ASN A 3 21.48 -0.40 -9.26
N LYS A 4 20.47 0.44 -9.02
CA LYS A 4 19.06 0.03 -9.00
C LYS A 4 18.11 1.00 -9.71
N GLN A 5 18.63 2.09 -10.29
CA GLN A 5 17.80 3.10 -10.97
C GLN A 5 17.09 2.52 -12.19
N ASP A 6 17.74 1.64 -12.93
CA ASP A 6 17.14 1.00 -14.11
C ASP A 6 16.01 0.05 -13.71
N GLU A 7 16.21 -0.74 -12.66
CA GLU A 7 15.17 -1.61 -12.10
C GLU A 7 13.96 -0.81 -11.58
N LEU A 8 14.20 0.30 -10.88
CA LEU A 8 13.13 1.20 -10.42
C LEU A 8 12.36 1.80 -11.60
N ARG A 9 13.08 2.26 -12.64
CA ARG A 9 12.47 2.84 -13.85
C ARG A 9 11.66 1.80 -14.61
N GLU A 10 12.21 0.60 -14.77
CA GLU A 10 11.51 -0.52 -15.41
C GLU A 10 10.23 -0.88 -14.66
N THR A 11 10.31 -1.03 -13.34
CA THR A 11 9.14 -1.32 -12.50
C THR A 11 8.09 -0.22 -12.60
N ALA A 12 8.49 1.05 -12.51
CA ALA A 12 7.58 2.19 -12.65
C ALA A 12 6.87 2.20 -14.02
N ASN A 13 7.61 1.94 -15.11
CA ASN A 13 7.04 1.84 -16.46
C ASN A 13 6.06 0.67 -16.58
N ARG A 14 6.38 -0.49 -15.99
CA ARG A 14 5.48 -1.65 -15.98
C ARG A 14 4.20 -1.37 -15.20
N ILE A 15 4.30 -0.72 -14.03
CA ILE A 15 3.13 -0.29 -13.24
C ILE A 15 2.27 0.70 -14.04
N ALA A 16 2.89 1.64 -14.76
CA ALA A 16 2.22 2.65 -15.57
C ALA A 16 1.85 2.19 -17.00
N THR A 17 1.76 0.87 -17.25
CA THR A 17 1.41 0.34 -18.58
C THR A 17 0.06 0.88 -19.06
N LYS A 18 0.01 1.42 -20.29
CA LYS A 18 -1.23 1.93 -20.90
C LYS A 18 -2.32 0.87 -20.91
N GLY A 19 -3.51 1.24 -20.44
CA GLY A 19 -4.66 0.33 -20.36
C GLY A 19 -4.66 -0.56 -19.12
N LYS A 20 -3.69 -0.41 -18.22
CA LYS A 20 -3.67 -1.05 -16.90
C LYS A 20 -3.69 -0.02 -15.76
N GLY A 21 -4.01 -0.49 -14.56
CA GLY A 21 -4.01 0.30 -13.33
C GLY A 21 -3.55 -0.50 -12.11
N LEU A 22 -3.59 0.17 -10.95
CA LEU A 22 -3.27 -0.44 -9.66
C LEU A 22 -4.53 -0.91 -8.94
N LEU A 23 -4.47 -2.11 -8.34
CA LEU A 23 -5.45 -2.59 -7.39
C LEU A 23 -4.98 -2.24 -5.97
N ALA A 24 -5.71 -1.39 -5.25
CA ALA A 24 -5.41 -1.04 -3.87
C ALA A 24 -6.18 -1.96 -2.91
N VAL A 25 -5.49 -2.95 -2.34
CA VAL A 25 -6.03 -3.93 -1.38
C VAL A 25 -5.19 -3.93 -0.10
N ASP A 26 -4.66 -2.76 0.24
CA ASP A 26 -3.80 -2.47 1.38
C ASP A 26 -4.58 -1.98 2.61
N GLU A 27 -5.85 -2.38 2.71
CA GLU A 27 -6.65 -2.05 3.88
C GLU A 27 -6.04 -2.71 5.12
N SER A 28 -5.70 -1.88 6.10
CA SER A 28 -5.31 -2.36 7.43
C SER A 28 -6.45 -3.12 8.10
N THR A 29 -6.15 -3.94 9.11
CA THR A 29 -7.14 -4.75 9.84
C THR A 29 -8.37 -3.96 10.30
N PRO A 30 -8.26 -2.73 10.85
CA PRO A 30 -9.45 -1.92 11.18
C PRO A 30 -10.23 -1.43 9.96
N THR A 31 -9.55 -1.19 8.83
CA THR A 31 -10.18 -0.66 7.61
C THR A 31 -10.96 -1.75 6.88
N ILE A 32 -10.35 -2.93 6.68
CA ILE A 32 -11.02 -4.09 6.07
C ILE A 32 -12.17 -4.59 6.95
N GLY A 33 -12.03 -4.53 8.28
CA GLY A 33 -13.12 -4.88 9.20
C GLY A 33 -14.39 -4.05 8.97
N LYS A 34 -14.26 -2.74 8.66
CA LYS A 34 -15.42 -1.91 8.29
C LYS A 34 -16.05 -2.32 6.97
N ARG A 35 -15.26 -2.84 6.02
CA ARG A 35 -15.77 -3.32 4.71
C ARG A 35 -16.52 -4.64 4.88
N LEU A 36 -15.93 -5.58 5.61
CA LEU A 36 -16.54 -6.88 5.92
C LEU A 36 -17.83 -6.73 6.74
N ALA A 37 -17.84 -5.86 7.74
CA ALA A 37 -19.04 -5.55 8.51
C ALA A 37 -20.18 -5.00 7.63
N GLY A 38 -19.85 -4.22 6.59
CA GLY A 38 -20.83 -3.70 5.62
C GLY A 38 -21.56 -4.78 4.82
N ILE A 39 -21.04 -6.01 4.80
CA ILE A 39 -21.66 -7.18 4.17
C ILE A 39 -22.00 -8.29 5.19
N ASN A 40 -22.13 -7.94 6.48
CA ASN A 40 -22.41 -8.86 7.58
C ASN A 40 -21.38 -10.00 7.75
N MET A 41 -20.11 -9.72 7.46
CA MET A 41 -19.03 -10.69 7.62
C MET A 41 -18.09 -10.28 8.77
N GLU A 42 -17.67 -11.26 9.57
CA GLU A 42 -16.75 -11.05 10.69
C GLU A 42 -15.32 -10.76 10.19
N ASN A 43 -14.58 -9.92 10.92
CA ASN A 43 -13.20 -9.57 10.61
C ASN A 43 -12.20 -10.60 11.18
N THR A 44 -12.27 -11.85 10.71
CA THR A 44 -11.28 -12.89 11.03
C THR A 44 -10.14 -12.92 10.01
N GLU A 45 -9.01 -13.54 10.35
CA GLU A 45 -7.90 -13.69 9.40
C GLU A 45 -8.32 -14.51 8.18
N GLU A 46 -9.09 -15.57 8.39
CA GLU A 46 -9.58 -16.48 7.34
C GLU A 46 -10.46 -15.73 6.34
N ASN A 47 -11.34 -14.84 6.82
CA ASN A 47 -12.18 -14.03 5.94
C ASN A 47 -11.35 -13.01 5.14
N ARG A 48 -10.32 -12.41 5.76
CA ARG A 48 -9.38 -11.52 5.05
C ARG A 48 -8.57 -12.29 4.00
N GLN A 49 -8.09 -13.49 4.34
CA GLN A 49 -7.39 -14.41 3.45
C GLN A 49 -8.26 -14.78 2.25
N ALA A 50 -9.48 -15.23 2.50
CA ALA A 50 -10.43 -15.65 1.48
C ALA A 50 -10.77 -14.48 0.53
N TYR A 51 -10.99 -13.28 1.08
CA TYR A 51 -11.25 -12.09 0.28
C TYR A 51 -10.08 -11.74 -0.66
N ARG A 52 -8.84 -11.71 -0.15
CA ARG A 52 -7.67 -11.42 -0.99
C ARG A 52 -7.37 -12.57 -1.96
N GLY A 53 -7.58 -13.82 -1.53
CA GLY A 53 -7.45 -15.00 -2.36
C GLY A 53 -8.39 -15.01 -3.56
N MET A 54 -9.66 -14.65 -3.34
CA MET A 54 -10.65 -14.49 -4.41
C MET A 54 -10.18 -13.44 -5.44
N LEU A 55 -9.63 -12.31 -4.99
CA LEU A 55 -9.10 -11.30 -5.91
C LEU A 55 -7.91 -11.83 -6.72
N PHE A 56 -6.95 -12.50 -6.08
CA PHE A 56 -5.71 -12.94 -6.73
C PHE A 56 -5.85 -14.24 -7.53
N THR A 57 -7.02 -14.87 -7.49
CA THR A 57 -7.38 -16.02 -8.33
C THR A 57 -8.33 -15.64 -9.47
N THR A 58 -8.68 -14.36 -9.61
CA THR A 58 -9.53 -13.89 -10.71
C THR A 58 -8.83 -14.04 -12.06
N GLU A 59 -9.37 -14.89 -12.92
CA GLU A 59 -8.84 -15.13 -14.25
C GLU A 59 -8.81 -13.87 -15.10
N GLY A 60 -7.68 -13.63 -15.78
CA GLY A 60 -7.53 -12.48 -16.67
C GLY A 60 -7.40 -11.12 -15.99
N LEU A 61 -7.36 -11.04 -14.65
CA LEU A 61 -7.19 -9.78 -13.92
C LEU A 61 -5.96 -8.99 -14.37
N GLY A 62 -4.84 -9.69 -14.64
CA GLY A 62 -3.59 -9.10 -15.12
C GLY A 62 -3.66 -8.43 -16.49
N LYS A 63 -4.77 -8.58 -17.24
CA LYS A 63 -5.02 -7.81 -18.47
C LYS A 63 -5.21 -6.32 -18.17
N TYR A 64 -5.75 -6.00 -16.98
CA TYR A 64 -6.12 -4.63 -16.58
C TYR A 64 -5.39 -4.15 -15.33
N ILE A 65 -4.83 -5.04 -14.53
CA ILE A 65 -4.07 -4.68 -13.34
C ILE A 65 -2.59 -4.92 -13.59
N SER A 66 -1.77 -3.90 -13.36
CA SER A 66 -0.31 -3.97 -13.48
C SER A 66 0.36 -4.18 -12.13
N GLY A 67 -0.26 -3.76 -11.04
CA GLY A 67 0.24 -3.97 -9.69
C GLY A 67 -0.86 -3.98 -8.63
N ALA A 68 -0.59 -4.63 -7.51
CA ALA A 68 -1.49 -4.70 -6.37
C ALA A 68 -0.78 -4.20 -5.10
N ILE A 69 -1.35 -3.19 -4.43
CA ILE A 69 -0.82 -2.68 -3.16
C ILE A 69 -1.39 -3.54 -2.04
N LEU A 70 -0.51 -4.13 -1.24
CA LEU A 70 -0.85 -5.06 -0.18
C LEU A 70 -0.71 -4.42 1.19
N PHE A 71 -1.42 -4.99 2.17
CA PHE A 71 -1.11 -4.82 3.58
C PHE A 71 -0.09 -5.89 4.01
N GLU A 72 0.69 -5.61 5.05
CA GLU A 72 1.76 -6.49 5.52
C GLU A 72 1.27 -7.91 5.80
N GLU A 73 0.12 -8.08 6.46
CA GLU A 73 -0.50 -9.39 6.67
C GLU A 73 -0.60 -10.20 5.38
N THR A 74 -1.08 -9.59 4.29
CA THR A 74 -1.28 -10.26 2.99
C THR A 74 0.04 -10.59 2.28
N LEU A 75 1.08 -9.78 2.46
CA LEU A 75 2.41 -10.05 1.89
C LEU A 75 3.02 -11.36 2.44
N TYR A 76 2.73 -11.70 3.70
CA TYR A 76 3.21 -12.91 4.36
C TYR A 76 2.18 -14.06 4.36
N GLN A 77 0.98 -13.82 3.83
CA GLN A 77 -0.11 -14.79 3.83
C GLN A 77 0.02 -15.78 2.69
N ASN A 78 -0.41 -17.02 2.96
CA ASN A 78 -0.67 -18.01 1.93
C ASN A 78 -2.15 -17.98 1.54
N HIS A 79 -2.45 -18.43 0.34
CA HIS A 79 -3.77 -18.83 -0.08
C HIS A 79 -4.16 -20.16 0.60
N ILE A 80 -5.46 -20.50 0.60
CA ILE A 80 -5.97 -21.71 1.27
C ILE A 80 -5.44 -23.02 0.66
N ASP A 81 -4.95 -22.97 -0.58
CA ASP A 81 -4.29 -24.10 -1.25
C ASP A 81 -2.78 -24.20 -0.94
N GLY A 82 -2.28 -23.38 -0.02
CA GLY A 82 -0.90 -23.39 0.45
C GLY A 82 0.08 -22.55 -0.38
N GLU A 83 -0.33 -22.04 -1.54
CA GLU A 83 0.51 -21.16 -2.37
C GLU A 83 0.58 -19.74 -1.77
N THR A 84 1.72 -19.05 -1.86
CA THR A 84 1.82 -17.67 -1.36
C THR A 84 0.91 -16.71 -2.14
N MET A 85 0.34 -15.68 -1.48
CA MET A 85 -0.43 -14.63 -2.17
C MET A 85 0.41 -13.92 -3.26
N ILE A 86 1.71 -13.83 -3.06
CA ILE A 86 2.66 -13.26 -4.02
C ILE A 86 2.76 -14.11 -5.28
N SER A 87 2.89 -15.43 -5.14
CA SER A 87 2.94 -16.34 -6.29
C SER A 87 1.63 -16.30 -7.11
N LYS A 88 0.47 -16.11 -6.46
CA LYS A 88 -0.81 -15.89 -7.15
C LYS A 88 -0.76 -14.63 -8.04
N LEU A 89 -0.25 -13.52 -7.51
CA LEU A 89 -0.09 -12.27 -8.28
C LEU A 89 0.91 -12.42 -9.44
N ASP A 90 2.04 -13.08 -9.19
CA ASP A 90 3.07 -13.32 -10.20
C ASP A 90 2.54 -14.14 -11.38
N LYS A 91 1.73 -15.17 -11.12
CA LYS A 91 1.05 -15.97 -12.17
C LYS A 91 0.10 -15.15 -13.03
N LEU A 92 -0.47 -14.07 -12.49
CA LEU A 92 -1.29 -13.12 -13.23
C LEU A 92 -0.46 -12.02 -13.92
N GLY A 93 0.86 -11.98 -13.70
CA GLY A 93 1.73 -10.90 -14.17
C GLY A 93 1.49 -9.56 -13.47
N ILE A 94 0.95 -9.59 -12.24
CA ILE A 94 0.65 -8.42 -11.42
C ILE A 94 1.82 -8.19 -10.45
N ILE A 95 2.38 -6.99 -10.47
CA ILE A 95 3.52 -6.63 -9.60
C ILE A 95 3.02 -6.45 -8.16
N PRO A 96 3.61 -7.11 -7.15
CA PRO A 96 3.27 -6.86 -5.76
C PRO A 96 3.86 -5.53 -5.26
N GLY A 97 3.05 -4.76 -4.54
CA GLY A 97 3.46 -3.55 -3.83
C GLY A 97 3.02 -3.58 -2.38
N ILE A 98 3.59 -2.72 -1.55
CA ILE A 98 3.38 -2.77 -0.09
C ILE A 98 3.10 -1.39 0.49
N LYS A 99 2.07 -1.29 1.34
CA LYS A 99 1.87 -0.11 2.19
C LYS A 99 2.91 -0.11 3.31
N VAL A 100 3.68 0.97 3.41
CA VAL A 100 4.79 1.07 4.39
C VAL A 100 4.57 2.14 5.47
N ASP A 101 3.54 2.98 5.31
CA ASP A 101 3.16 3.96 6.33
C ASP A 101 2.50 3.32 7.54
N LYS A 102 2.76 3.88 8.73
CA LYS A 102 2.18 3.46 10.02
C LYS A 102 0.98 4.33 10.43
N GLY A 103 0.29 4.90 9.44
CA GLY A 103 -0.90 5.72 9.63
C GLY A 103 -0.63 7.15 10.12
N LEU A 104 -1.73 7.88 10.23
CA LEU A 104 -1.73 9.32 10.54
C LEU A 104 -1.68 9.57 12.05
N SER A 105 -1.11 10.71 12.42
CA SER A 105 -1.17 11.30 13.76
C SER A 105 -1.50 12.79 13.66
N PRO A 106 -2.18 13.38 14.66
CA PRO A 106 -2.38 14.83 14.71
C PRO A 106 -1.05 15.58 14.61
N LEU A 107 -1.03 16.66 13.84
CA LEU A 107 0.14 17.51 13.72
C LEU A 107 0.14 18.57 14.85
N ALA A 108 1.08 18.45 15.77
CA ALA A 108 1.19 19.36 16.90
C ALA A 108 1.48 20.80 16.41
N GLY A 109 0.73 21.77 16.94
CA GLY A 109 0.84 23.18 16.55
C GLY A 109 0.09 23.54 15.26
N ALA A 110 -0.55 22.58 14.60
CA ALA A 110 -1.38 22.80 13.40
C ALA A 110 -2.88 22.79 13.76
N HIS A 111 -3.75 22.97 12.76
CA HIS A 111 -5.19 22.89 12.97
C HIS A 111 -5.61 21.46 13.35
N LYS A 112 -6.72 21.31 14.09
CA LYS A 112 -7.17 20.02 14.66
C LYS A 112 -7.36 18.91 13.63
N VAL A 113 -7.70 19.27 12.38
CA VAL A 113 -7.90 18.32 11.29
C VAL A 113 -6.58 17.85 10.65
N GLU A 114 -5.50 18.59 10.84
CA GLU A 114 -4.25 18.38 10.13
C GLU A 114 -3.42 17.25 10.76
N THR A 115 -2.77 16.49 9.89
CA THR A 115 -2.06 15.27 10.29
C THR A 115 -0.69 15.19 9.64
N TRP A 116 0.19 14.43 10.26
CA TRP A 116 1.40 13.91 9.64
C TRP A 116 1.32 12.38 9.60
N CYS A 117 2.10 11.79 8.71
CA CYS A 117 2.12 10.34 8.51
C CYS A 117 3.36 9.71 9.14
N LYS A 118 3.17 8.65 9.92
CA LYS A 118 4.24 7.93 10.62
C LYS A 118 4.85 6.85 9.73
N GLY A 119 6.05 6.41 10.09
CA GLY A 119 6.64 5.16 9.56
C GLY A 119 8.07 5.27 9.05
N LEU A 120 8.73 6.43 9.15
CA LEU A 120 10.12 6.60 8.70
C LEU A 120 11.11 5.80 9.55
N GLU A 121 10.83 5.65 10.85
CA GLU A 121 11.66 4.84 11.75
C GLU A 121 11.62 3.36 11.32
N GLY A 122 12.79 2.77 11.11
CA GLY A 122 12.98 1.39 10.65
C GLY A 122 12.47 1.12 9.22
N LEU A 123 12.24 2.17 8.41
CA LEU A 123 11.65 2.00 7.07
C LEU A 123 12.58 1.22 6.14
N ALA A 124 13.88 1.50 6.18
CA ALA A 124 14.87 0.89 5.28
C ALA A 124 14.92 -0.62 5.47
N GLU A 125 14.99 -1.07 6.72
CA GLU A 125 15.02 -2.48 7.12
C GLU A 125 13.74 -3.19 6.66
N ARG A 126 12.57 -2.62 6.95
CA ARG A 126 11.29 -3.19 6.50
C ARG A 126 11.21 -3.29 4.98
N THR A 127 11.63 -2.25 4.25
CA THR A 127 11.58 -2.29 2.78
C THR A 127 12.54 -3.30 2.18
N ALA A 128 13.69 -3.58 2.82
CA ALA A 128 14.58 -4.65 2.40
C ALA A 128 13.91 -6.02 2.58
N GLU A 129 13.29 -6.26 3.73
CA GLU A 129 12.52 -7.50 3.98
C GLU A 129 11.35 -7.66 3.00
N TYR A 130 10.60 -6.60 2.72
CA TYR A 130 9.49 -6.65 1.77
C TYR A 130 9.97 -6.93 0.34
N TYR A 131 11.12 -6.40 -0.04
CA TYR A 131 11.72 -6.67 -1.34
C TYR A 131 12.11 -8.16 -1.48
N GLU A 132 12.70 -8.75 -0.44
CA GLU A 132 12.98 -10.20 -0.38
C GLU A 132 11.71 -11.05 -0.48
N ARG A 133 10.59 -10.54 0.05
CA ARG A 133 9.27 -11.18 -0.05
C ARG A 133 8.54 -10.96 -1.39
N GLY A 134 9.14 -10.21 -2.32
CA GLY A 134 8.62 -10.04 -3.69
C GLY A 134 7.95 -8.68 -3.96
N ALA A 135 7.83 -7.79 -2.98
CA ALA A 135 7.35 -6.44 -3.25
C ALA A 135 8.35 -5.68 -4.13
N ARG A 136 7.85 -4.90 -5.09
CA ARG A 136 8.68 -4.10 -6.03
C ARG A 136 8.34 -2.62 -6.04
N PHE A 137 7.25 -2.23 -5.41
CA PHE A 137 6.92 -0.83 -5.17
C PHE A 137 6.28 -0.66 -3.79
N ALA A 138 6.28 0.57 -3.30
CA ALA A 138 5.72 0.89 -2.00
C ALA A 138 4.63 1.96 -2.13
N LYS A 139 3.83 2.12 -1.07
CA LYS A 139 2.82 3.17 -0.95
C LYS A 139 2.90 3.82 0.42
N TRP A 140 2.84 5.14 0.43
CA TRP A 140 2.76 5.99 1.63
C TRP A 140 1.61 7.00 1.46
N ARG A 141 0.74 7.11 2.46
CA ARG A 141 -0.42 8.02 2.40
C ARG A 141 -0.26 9.22 3.31
N ALA A 142 -0.07 10.40 2.72
CA ALA A 142 -0.29 11.70 3.37
C ALA A 142 -1.74 12.15 3.20
N VAL A 143 -2.25 12.97 4.13
CA VAL A 143 -3.62 13.53 4.04
C VAL A 143 -3.58 15.02 4.36
N LEU A 144 -4.18 15.80 3.46
CA LEU A 144 -4.44 17.21 3.66
C LEU A 144 -5.95 17.44 3.52
N GLN A 145 -6.51 18.31 4.33
CA GLN A 145 -7.92 18.66 4.32
C GLN A 145 -8.09 20.09 3.87
N ILE A 146 -9.04 20.32 2.95
CA ILE A 146 -9.44 21.66 2.53
C ILE A 146 -10.63 22.05 3.38
N THR A 147 -10.50 23.14 4.14
CA THR A 147 -11.54 23.59 5.07
C THR A 147 -11.71 25.10 5.03
N ALA A 148 -12.89 25.58 5.43
CA ALA A 148 -13.22 27.01 5.41
C ALA A 148 -12.36 27.86 6.36
N ASP A 149 -11.79 27.25 7.40
CA ASP A 149 -10.89 27.88 8.37
C ASP A 149 -9.42 27.94 7.90
N GLY A 150 -9.15 27.65 6.63
CA GLY A 150 -7.84 27.89 6.02
C GLY A 150 -6.88 26.70 6.01
N CYS A 151 -7.37 25.46 6.13
CA CYS A 151 -6.54 24.29 5.86
C CYS A 151 -6.44 23.98 4.34
N PRO A 152 -5.34 23.37 3.89
CA PRO A 152 -4.16 23.02 4.67
C PRO A 152 -3.26 24.23 4.95
N THR A 153 -2.71 24.29 6.15
CA THR A 153 -1.72 25.28 6.56
C THR A 153 -0.37 24.98 5.91
N ASP A 154 0.49 26.00 5.79
CA ASP A 154 1.87 25.84 5.31
C ASP A 154 2.66 24.81 6.14
N LEU A 155 2.38 24.73 7.44
CA LEU A 155 2.97 23.75 8.33
C LEU A 155 2.60 22.32 7.90
N ALA A 156 1.33 22.03 7.64
CA ALA A 156 0.89 20.72 7.20
C ALA A 156 1.39 20.36 5.79
N ILE A 157 1.43 21.32 4.88
CA ILE A 157 1.99 21.14 3.54
C ILE A 157 3.47 20.75 3.65
N LYS A 158 4.25 21.54 4.39
CA LYS A 158 5.70 21.32 4.54
C LYS A 158 6.00 19.98 5.21
N GLU A 159 5.29 19.64 6.28
CA GLU A 159 5.48 18.39 7.00
C GLU A 159 5.18 17.18 6.12
N ASN A 160 4.05 17.17 5.42
CA ASN A 160 3.68 16.04 4.56
C ASN A 160 4.58 15.94 3.32
N ALA A 161 4.99 17.07 2.72
CA ALA A 161 5.94 17.07 1.61
C ALA A 161 7.31 16.52 2.05
N TRP A 162 7.81 16.92 3.23
CA TRP A 162 9.06 16.41 3.79
C TRP A 162 8.97 14.91 4.07
N GLY A 163 7.89 14.46 4.72
CA GLY A 163 7.66 13.04 5.00
C GLY A 163 7.63 12.18 3.73
N LEU A 164 6.90 12.63 2.69
CA LEU A 164 6.87 11.95 1.39
C LEU A 164 8.25 11.89 0.72
N ALA A 165 9.02 12.98 0.75
CA ALA A 165 10.37 13.01 0.18
C ALA A 165 11.35 12.09 0.92
N ARG A 166 11.23 11.99 2.25
CA ARG A 166 12.05 11.07 3.06
C ARG A 166 11.69 9.62 2.83
N TYR A 167 10.42 9.32 2.66
CA TYR A 167 9.93 7.98 2.31
C TYR A 167 10.43 7.53 0.93
N ALA A 168 10.46 8.44 -0.06
CA ALA A 168 10.75 8.10 -1.45
C ALA A 168 12.25 7.99 -1.81
N ARG A 169 13.15 8.33 -0.88
CA ARG A 169 14.60 8.36 -1.11
C ARG A 169 15.20 6.96 -1.21
#